data_AF-A0A7J8PN19-F1
#
_entry.id   AF-A0A7J8PN19-F1
#
_cell.length_a   1.000
_cell.length_b   1.000
_cell.length_c   1.000
_cell.angle_alpha   90.00
_cell.angle_beta   90.00
_cell.angle_gamma   90.00
#
_symmetry.space_group_name_H-M   'P 1'
#
loop_
_entity.id
_entity.type
_entity.pdbx_description
1 polymer ?
#
loop_
_entity_poly.entity_id
_entity_poly.type
_entity_poly.pdbx_seq_one_letter_code
_entity_poly.pdbx_strand_id
1 'polypeptide(L)'
;MAEEEVTAVPMTMTEQTPEPKKVETLEAQGSKEATIESAVRGGTESTCNNENNTESCGIAPDIGRAKALELADELTEKGSKAFKENDFTQAAHFFRRALEIRGLHHGELAVACLNVYYLYGRALLCKAQEETGPLVSVPEKDGEILQDSNKEGPTKSAVTRESSVASVSSNSEQDGSEKDEDSDDSDTDDVIEAEANEDMDESELDLDLAWKMLDTARAIAEKQQLGDTMEKVDILSALAEVDLEREDIESSLGNYQKALSILQQLVEPDHRQIAELNFRICTCLEIDSNPKEAIPYGQKAISVCKSRVQLLTNEIMISPGLASSSAASELGDGEQLSKGSPTVLSVKDKEAEIDNLVGLAEDLEKKA
;
A
#
# COMPACT_ATOMS: atom_id res chain seq x y z
N MET A 1 -54.60 -29.74 29.70
CA MET A 1 -55.94 -30.22 29.31
C MET A 1 -56.49 -29.22 28.32
N ALA A 2 -56.78 -29.53 27.06
CA ALA A 2 -56.55 -30.73 26.22
C ALA A 2 -56.36 -30.18 24.78
N GLU A 3 -55.38 -30.61 23.99
CA GLU A 3 -55.38 -31.80 23.11
C GLU A 3 -56.54 -31.87 22.11
N GLU A 4 -56.23 -31.54 20.83
CA GLU A 4 -56.69 -32.16 19.58
C GLU A 4 -56.02 -31.40 18.40
N GLU A 5 -55.95 -31.91 17.17
CA GLU A 5 -55.22 -33.06 16.62
C GLU A 5 -55.10 -32.82 15.09
N VAL A 6 -53.91 -33.07 14.53
CA VAL A 6 -53.52 -33.42 13.14
C VAL A 6 -54.54 -33.23 11.98
N THR A 7 -54.08 -32.56 10.90
CA THR A 7 -54.19 -33.12 9.52
C THR A 7 -53.23 -32.44 8.53
N ALA A 8 -52.67 -33.22 7.58
CA ALA A 8 -51.70 -32.76 6.59
C ALA A 8 -52.03 -33.32 5.19
N VAL A 9 -51.88 -32.50 4.14
CA VAL A 9 -51.92 -32.87 2.70
C VAL A 9 -50.95 -31.93 1.94
N PRO A 10 -50.17 -32.39 0.94
CA PRO A 10 -49.00 -31.66 0.45
C PRO A 10 -49.25 -30.79 -0.79
N MET A 11 -48.33 -29.87 -1.07
CA MET A 11 -48.17 -29.23 -2.38
C MET A 11 -46.84 -29.63 -3.04
N THR A 12 -46.95 -30.40 -4.11
CA THR A 12 -45.88 -30.62 -5.09
C THR A 12 -45.87 -29.46 -6.09
N MET A 13 -44.70 -28.86 -6.35
CA MET A 13 -44.43 -28.18 -7.62
C MET A 13 -43.03 -28.52 -8.12
N THR A 14 -42.89 -28.51 -9.44
CA THR A 14 -41.88 -29.29 -10.17
C THR A 14 -40.54 -28.59 -10.36
N GLU A 15 -39.49 -29.39 -10.21
CA GLU A 15 -38.14 -29.18 -10.75
C GLU A 15 -38.19 -28.93 -12.27
N GLN A 16 -37.43 -27.94 -12.76
CA GLN A 16 -37.26 -27.71 -14.20
C GLN A 16 -35.86 -27.20 -14.53
N THR A 17 -35.01 -28.14 -14.92
CA THR A 17 -33.64 -27.96 -15.42
C THR A 17 -33.62 -27.26 -16.79
N PRO A 18 -32.67 -26.34 -17.04
CA PRO A 18 -32.27 -25.98 -18.40
C PRO A 18 -30.96 -26.68 -18.79
N GLU A 19 -31.02 -27.54 -19.81
CA GLU A 19 -29.85 -28.11 -20.50
C GLU A 19 -29.70 -27.51 -21.93
N PRO A 20 -28.59 -27.74 -22.65
CA PRO A 20 -27.90 -26.65 -23.35
C PRO A 20 -28.30 -26.48 -24.83
N LYS A 21 -27.98 -25.31 -25.39
CA LYS A 21 -27.96 -25.10 -26.84
C LYS A 21 -26.54 -25.16 -27.40
N LYS A 22 -26.45 -25.84 -28.54
CA LYS A 22 -25.22 -26.30 -29.20
C LYS A 22 -24.80 -25.36 -30.34
N VAL A 23 -23.49 -25.31 -30.55
CA VAL A 23 -22.77 -24.76 -31.70
C VAL A 23 -23.44 -25.04 -33.04
N GLU A 24 -23.44 -24.04 -33.93
CA GLU A 24 -23.47 -24.26 -35.38
C GLU A 24 -22.41 -23.38 -36.07
N THR A 25 -21.68 -23.98 -37.00
CA THR A 25 -20.57 -23.41 -37.78
C THR A 25 -20.99 -23.35 -39.25
N LEU A 26 -20.40 -22.46 -40.07
CA LEU A 26 -20.33 -22.38 -41.55
C LEU A 26 -20.42 -20.90 -41.99
N GLU A 27 -19.82 -20.40 -43.07
CA GLU A 27 -18.57 -20.77 -43.78
C GLU A 27 -18.10 -19.55 -44.61
N ALA A 28 -16.98 -19.65 -45.33
CA ALA A 28 -16.26 -18.52 -45.92
C ALA A 28 -16.73 -18.05 -47.32
N GLN A 29 -16.48 -16.76 -47.63
CA GLN A 29 -16.27 -16.13 -48.95
C GLN A 29 -15.88 -14.64 -48.70
N GLY A 30 -15.01 -13.95 -49.45
CA GLY A 30 -14.18 -14.27 -50.60
C GLY A 30 -13.25 -13.07 -50.94
N SER A 31 -12.25 -13.27 -51.80
CA SER A 31 -11.12 -12.34 -52.05
C SER A 31 -11.46 -10.93 -52.54
N LYS A 32 -10.54 -9.98 -52.29
CA LYS A 32 -9.89 -9.25 -53.41
C LYS A 32 -8.52 -8.66 -53.06
N GLU A 33 -7.61 -8.89 -53.97
CA GLU A 33 -6.21 -8.47 -54.06
C GLU A 33 -6.11 -7.05 -54.62
N ALA A 34 -5.13 -6.26 -54.17
CA ALA A 34 -4.83 -4.93 -54.72
C ALA A 34 -3.34 -4.57 -54.56
N THR A 35 -2.52 -5.12 -55.46
CA THR A 35 -1.13 -4.73 -55.65
C THR A 35 -1.04 -3.29 -56.16
N ILE A 36 -0.21 -2.45 -55.53
CA ILE A 36 0.32 -1.23 -56.15
C ILE A 36 1.83 -1.21 -55.95
N GLU A 37 2.54 -1.23 -57.08
CA GLU A 37 3.99 -1.22 -57.20
C GLU A 37 4.45 0.22 -57.49
N SER A 38 5.43 0.74 -56.75
CA SER A 38 6.09 2.02 -57.07
C SER A 38 7.57 2.01 -56.72
N ALA A 39 8.39 1.58 -57.68
CA ALA A 39 9.82 1.89 -57.66
C ALA A 39 10.06 3.31 -58.19
N VAL A 40 11.06 4.02 -57.62
CA VAL A 40 12.11 4.82 -58.31
C VAL A 40 12.80 5.81 -57.33
N ARG A 41 13.99 5.41 -56.88
CA ARG A 41 15.28 6.14 -57.02
C ARG A 41 15.44 7.58 -56.47
N GLY A 42 16.29 7.70 -55.43
CA GLY A 42 17.57 8.45 -55.57
C GLY A 42 17.85 9.63 -54.61
N GLY A 43 19.03 9.58 -53.97
CA GLY A 43 19.68 10.70 -53.26
C GLY A 43 19.18 10.95 -51.82
N THR A 44 20.00 11.39 -50.86
CA THR A 44 21.45 11.72 -50.87
C THR A 44 22.10 11.37 -49.54
N GLU A 45 23.43 11.20 -49.56
CA GLU A 45 24.28 11.01 -48.39
C GLU A 45 24.12 12.06 -47.28
N SER A 46 24.28 11.63 -46.02
CA SER A 46 24.70 12.49 -44.91
C SER A 46 25.84 11.79 -44.17
N THR A 47 26.96 12.50 -44.02
CA THR A 47 28.21 11.99 -43.44
C THR A 47 28.54 12.78 -42.19
N CYS A 48 28.57 12.11 -41.03
CA CYS A 48 29.07 12.67 -39.77
C CYS A 48 30.06 11.71 -39.12
N ASN A 49 31.24 11.56 -39.73
CA ASN A 49 32.42 11.12 -39.00
C ASN A 49 33.15 12.37 -38.50
N ASN A 50 33.34 12.49 -37.19
CA ASN A 50 34.57 13.07 -36.67
C ASN A 50 34.98 12.32 -35.40
N GLU A 51 35.98 11.46 -35.54
CA GLU A 51 36.69 10.90 -34.40
C GLU A 51 37.43 12.04 -33.68
N ASN A 52 37.44 12.03 -32.35
CA ASN A 52 38.55 12.63 -31.63
C ASN A 52 38.84 11.91 -30.31
N ASN A 53 39.96 11.16 -30.38
CA ASN A 53 40.84 10.75 -29.32
C ASN A 53 40.31 9.81 -28.21
N THR A 54 40.58 8.52 -28.42
CA THR A 54 40.59 7.49 -27.37
C THR A 54 41.84 7.63 -26.49
N GLU A 55 41.68 8.13 -25.26
CA GLU A 55 42.61 7.76 -24.17
C GLU A 55 41.95 6.72 -23.27
N SER A 56 42.45 5.49 -23.42
CA SER A 56 41.96 4.31 -22.72
C SER A 56 42.34 4.34 -21.23
N CYS A 57 41.33 4.40 -20.36
CA CYS A 57 41.34 3.61 -19.13
C CYS A 57 40.15 2.65 -19.19
N GLY A 58 40.42 1.38 -19.46
CA GLY A 58 39.43 0.32 -19.70
C GLY A 58 38.67 -0.10 -18.44
N ILE A 59 37.87 0.80 -17.88
CA ILE A 59 36.83 0.48 -16.90
C ILE A 59 35.59 0.07 -17.71
N ALA A 60 35.31 -1.23 -17.76
CA ALA A 60 34.20 -1.77 -18.55
C ALA A 60 32.86 -1.10 -18.17
N PRO A 61 31.89 -0.98 -19.11
CA PRO A 61 30.57 -0.42 -18.80
C PRO A 61 29.85 -1.20 -17.68
N ASP A 62 30.23 -2.45 -17.47
CA ASP A 62 29.82 -3.33 -16.36
C ASP A 62 30.23 -2.79 -14.98
N ILE A 63 31.44 -2.24 -14.85
CA ILE A 63 31.94 -1.64 -13.59
C ILE A 63 31.21 -0.31 -13.29
N GLY A 64 30.83 0.45 -14.32
CA GLY A 64 29.98 1.63 -14.17
C GLY A 64 28.57 1.28 -13.70
N ARG A 65 27.97 0.25 -14.32
CA ARG A 65 26.66 -0.32 -13.94
C ARG A 65 26.65 -0.85 -12.51
N ALA A 66 27.67 -1.61 -12.09
CA ALA A 66 27.76 -2.14 -10.73
C ALA A 66 27.77 -1.03 -9.67
N LYS A 67 28.57 0.03 -9.87
CA LYS A 67 28.64 1.18 -8.96
C LYS A 67 27.35 1.98 -8.88
N ALA A 68 26.60 2.07 -9.98
CA ALA A 68 25.31 2.73 -10.00
C ALA A 68 24.26 1.92 -9.20
N LEU A 69 24.26 0.60 -9.30
CA LEU A 69 23.40 -0.26 -8.48
C LEU A 69 23.78 -0.22 -7.00
N GLU A 70 25.08 -0.21 -6.67
CA GLU A 70 25.58 0.00 -5.30
C GLU A 70 25.11 1.35 -4.72
N LEU A 71 25.16 2.42 -5.53
CA LEU A 71 24.58 3.73 -5.14
C LEU A 71 23.06 3.67 -4.96
N ALA A 72 22.33 2.90 -5.77
CA ALA A 72 20.88 2.73 -5.61
C ALA A 72 20.54 1.94 -4.33
N ASP A 73 21.35 0.95 -3.95
CA ASP A 73 21.24 0.25 -2.68
C ASP A 73 21.51 1.21 -1.50
N GLU A 74 22.59 1.99 -1.54
CA GLU A 74 22.88 3.03 -0.53
C GLU A 74 21.74 4.06 -0.39
N LEU A 75 21.15 4.50 -1.50
CA LEU A 75 20.02 5.44 -1.49
C LEU A 75 18.78 4.79 -0.90
N THR A 76 18.53 3.50 -1.17
CA THR A 76 17.43 2.75 -0.55
C THR A 76 17.63 2.65 0.97
N GLU A 77 18.86 2.42 1.44
CA GLU A 77 19.18 2.40 2.87
C GLU A 77 19.00 3.77 3.53
N LYS A 78 19.50 4.85 2.89
CA LYS A 78 19.32 6.23 3.37
C LYS A 78 17.85 6.63 3.44
N GLY A 79 17.05 6.26 2.45
CA GLY A 79 15.60 6.44 2.47
C GLY A 79 14.93 5.65 3.61
N SER A 80 15.33 4.39 3.81
CA SER A 80 14.82 3.56 4.90
C SER A 80 15.21 4.06 6.29
N LYS A 81 16.33 4.79 6.40
CA LYS A 81 16.75 5.48 7.63
C LYS A 81 15.88 6.71 7.87
N ALA A 82 15.75 7.60 6.88
CA ALA A 82 14.92 8.81 6.97
C ALA A 82 13.46 8.47 7.30
N PHE A 83 12.91 7.41 6.69
CA PHE A 83 11.57 6.91 6.99
C PHE A 83 11.38 6.53 8.47
N LYS A 84 12.39 5.92 9.12
CA LYS A 84 12.35 5.58 10.56
C LYS A 84 12.55 6.79 11.48
N GLU A 85 13.12 7.85 10.95
CA GLU A 85 13.30 9.14 11.62
C GLU A 85 12.06 10.05 11.42
N ASN A 86 11.00 9.55 10.75
CA ASN A 86 9.80 10.26 10.29
C ASN A 86 10.09 11.45 9.36
N ASP A 87 11.26 11.48 8.70
CA ASP A 87 11.53 12.42 7.61
C ASP A 87 11.05 11.81 6.29
N PHE A 88 9.72 11.80 6.10
CA PHE A 88 9.10 11.18 4.94
C PHE A 88 9.43 11.92 3.64
N THR A 89 9.59 13.25 3.69
CA THR A 89 10.06 14.06 2.56
C THR A 89 11.46 13.62 2.09
N GLN A 90 12.42 13.50 3.01
CA GLN A 90 13.76 13.05 2.64
C GLN A 90 13.79 11.56 2.23
N ALA A 91 12.95 10.73 2.84
CA ALA A 91 12.78 9.32 2.46
C ALA A 91 12.25 9.19 1.02
N ALA A 92 11.18 9.90 0.68
CA ALA A 92 10.58 9.96 -0.65
C ALA A 92 11.61 10.40 -1.71
N HIS A 93 12.37 11.46 -1.44
CA HIS A 93 13.46 11.91 -2.31
C HIS A 93 14.53 10.82 -2.54
N PHE A 94 14.98 10.11 -1.50
CA PHE A 94 15.97 9.05 -1.65
C PHE A 94 15.42 7.83 -2.40
N PHE A 95 14.18 7.40 -2.13
CA PHE A 95 13.56 6.28 -2.83
C PHE A 95 13.31 6.60 -4.31
N ARG A 96 12.82 7.81 -4.63
CA ARG A 96 12.72 8.30 -6.02
C ARG A 96 14.07 8.17 -6.73
N ARG A 97 15.15 8.66 -6.13
CA ARG A 97 16.48 8.63 -6.76
C ARG A 97 17.05 7.22 -6.91
N ALA A 98 16.79 6.33 -5.95
CA ALA A 98 17.12 4.91 -6.08
C ALA A 98 16.32 4.24 -7.22
N LEU A 99 15.03 4.57 -7.35
CA LEU A 99 14.14 4.03 -8.37
C LEU A 99 14.55 4.45 -9.78
N GLU A 100 14.87 5.72 -10.00
CA GLU A 100 15.41 6.25 -11.27
C GLU A 100 16.62 5.42 -11.75
N ILE A 101 17.57 5.13 -10.86
CA ILE A 101 18.77 4.36 -11.18
C ILE A 101 18.43 2.89 -11.49
N ARG A 102 17.57 2.23 -10.69
CA ARG A 102 17.17 0.83 -10.95
C ARG A 102 16.36 0.69 -12.24
N GLY A 103 15.45 1.62 -12.51
CA GLY A 103 14.64 1.68 -13.74
C GLY A 103 15.50 1.77 -15.00
N LEU A 104 16.51 2.65 -15.00
CA LEU A 104 17.48 2.76 -16.10
C LEU A 104 18.34 1.48 -16.30
N HIS A 105 18.57 0.70 -15.25
CA HIS A 105 19.43 -0.49 -15.32
C HIS A 105 18.71 -1.80 -15.64
N HIS A 106 17.48 -1.98 -15.13
CA HIS A 106 16.70 -3.22 -15.23
C HIS A 106 15.41 -3.07 -16.03
N GLY A 107 14.95 -1.85 -16.28
CA GLY A 107 13.60 -1.53 -16.74
C GLY A 107 12.68 -1.25 -15.55
N GLU A 108 11.74 -0.32 -15.73
CA GLU A 108 10.78 0.12 -14.69
C GLU A 108 9.99 -1.05 -14.10
N LEU A 109 9.43 -1.93 -14.95
CA LEU A 109 8.62 -3.07 -14.52
C LEU A 109 9.43 -4.31 -14.08
N ALA A 110 10.72 -4.16 -13.75
CA ALA A 110 11.55 -5.26 -13.28
C ALA A 110 11.33 -5.56 -11.79
N VAL A 111 11.44 -6.83 -11.41
CA VAL A 111 11.34 -7.29 -10.01
C VAL A 111 12.33 -6.57 -9.08
N ALA A 112 13.52 -6.22 -9.59
CA ALA A 112 14.52 -5.46 -8.85
C ALA A 112 14.06 -4.05 -8.41
N CYS A 113 13.02 -3.49 -9.04
CA CYS A 113 12.45 -2.18 -8.72
C CYS A 113 11.31 -2.26 -7.69
N LEU A 114 10.67 -3.43 -7.52
CA LEU A 114 9.44 -3.60 -6.73
C LEU A 114 9.55 -3.04 -5.32
N ASN A 115 10.57 -3.45 -4.56
CA ASN A 115 10.76 -2.99 -3.18
C ASN A 115 10.92 -1.46 -3.09
N VAL A 116 11.55 -0.83 -4.09
CA VAL A 116 11.72 0.64 -4.09
C VAL A 116 10.40 1.34 -4.45
N TYR A 117 9.60 0.80 -5.37
CA TYR A 117 8.24 1.30 -5.61
C TYR A 117 7.38 1.24 -4.35
N TYR A 118 7.40 0.10 -3.63
CA TYR A 118 6.66 -0.07 -2.38
C TYR A 118 7.11 0.93 -1.30
N LEU A 119 8.43 1.04 -1.07
CA LEU A 119 8.99 1.98 -0.09
C LEU A 119 8.72 3.44 -0.45
N TYR A 120 8.80 3.80 -1.74
CA TYR A 120 8.51 5.15 -2.21
C TYR A 120 7.02 5.50 -2.02
N GLY A 121 6.12 4.62 -2.43
CA GLY A 121 4.68 4.80 -2.24
C GLY A 121 4.29 4.95 -0.77
N ARG A 122 4.91 4.18 0.13
CA ARG A 122 4.71 4.35 1.58
C ARG A 122 5.26 5.67 2.12
N ALA A 123 6.40 6.14 1.63
CA ALA A 123 6.94 7.44 2.05
C ALA A 123 6.00 8.60 1.67
N LEU A 124 5.40 8.53 0.48
CA LEU A 124 4.43 9.53 -0.01
C LEU A 124 3.12 9.48 0.79
N LEU A 125 2.57 8.29 1.04
CA LEU A 125 1.40 8.11 1.91
C LEU A 125 1.64 8.74 3.30
N CYS A 126 2.77 8.44 3.94
CA CYS A 126 3.06 8.98 5.27
C CYS A 126 3.31 10.50 5.24
N LYS A 127 3.90 11.07 4.18
CA LYS A 127 4.02 12.53 4.00
C LYS A 127 2.63 13.19 3.94
N ALA A 128 1.73 12.68 3.10
CA ALA A 128 0.36 13.20 3.02
C ALA A 128 -0.37 13.09 4.38
N GLN A 129 -0.22 11.97 5.09
CA GLN A 129 -0.81 11.77 6.42
C GLN A 129 -0.23 12.70 7.51
N GLU A 130 1.01 13.19 7.39
CA GLU A 130 1.54 14.21 8.29
C GLU A 130 0.95 15.60 8.03
N GLU A 131 0.59 15.89 6.79
CA GLU A 131 0.03 17.18 6.35
C GLU A 131 -1.47 17.29 6.67
N THR A 132 -2.26 16.23 6.40
CA THR A 132 -3.71 16.21 6.59
C THR A 132 -4.17 15.59 7.90
N GLY A 133 -3.37 14.67 8.47
CA GLY A 133 -3.73 13.79 9.58
C GLY A 133 -4.42 12.50 9.08
N PRO A 134 -3.98 11.30 9.52
CA PRO A 134 -4.49 10.03 8.98
C PRO A 134 -5.94 9.76 9.39
N LEU A 135 -6.78 9.37 8.44
CA LEU A 135 -8.18 8.99 8.70
C LEU A 135 -8.31 7.78 9.63
N VAL A 136 -7.34 6.86 9.62
CA VAL A 136 -7.30 5.71 10.53
C VAL A 136 -5.94 5.59 11.21
N SER A 137 -5.90 6.01 12.48
CA SER A 137 -4.79 5.70 13.37
C SER A 137 -4.92 4.25 13.88
N VAL A 138 -4.04 3.35 13.44
CA VAL A 138 -3.87 2.05 14.08
C VAL A 138 -3.02 2.20 15.34
N PRO A 139 -3.35 1.52 16.47
CA PRO A 139 -2.47 1.42 17.64
C PRO A 139 -1.18 0.62 17.37
N GLU A 140 -0.28 1.16 16.55
CA GLU A 140 1.12 0.76 16.50
C GLU A 140 1.98 1.92 16.99
N LYS A 141 2.69 1.70 18.10
CA LYS A 141 3.71 2.64 18.57
C LYS A 141 4.95 1.89 19.00
N ASP A 142 5.89 1.74 18.06
CA ASP A 142 7.29 1.58 18.42
C ASP A 142 7.70 2.76 19.32
N GLY A 143 8.42 2.44 20.39
CA GLY A 143 8.37 3.26 21.59
C GLY A 143 9.04 4.63 21.46
N GLU A 144 8.24 5.68 21.65
CA GLU A 144 8.65 6.79 22.53
C GLU A 144 7.43 7.55 23.11
N ILE A 145 7.38 7.64 24.44
CA ILE A 145 6.31 8.33 25.16
C ILE A 145 6.72 9.80 25.34
N LEU A 146 6.39 10.63 24.36
CA LEU A 146 6.18 12.05 24.62
C LEU A 146 4.70 12.26 24.94
N GLN A 147 4.40 12.31 26.24
CA GLN A 147 3.25 13.07 26.70
C GLN A 147 3.54 14.54 26.39
N ASP A 148 2.70 15.18 25.60
CA ASP A 148 2.34 16.55 25.95
C ASP A 148 0.86 16.58 26.33
N SER A 149 0.60 17.11 27.52
CA SER A 149 -0.74 17.18 28.09
C SER A 149 -1.26 18.58 27.90
N ASN A 150 -2.34 18.75 27.16
CA ASN A 150 -3.33 19.76 27.52
C ASN A 150 -4.76 19.24 27.36
N LYS A 151 -5.50 19.34 28.46
CA LYS A 151 -6.94 19.11 28.51
C LYS A 151 -7.63 20.33 27.93
N GLU A 152 -8.73 20.15 27.21
CA GLU A 152 -10.03 20.65 27.70
C GLU A 152 -11.23 20.01 26.96
N GLY A 153 -12.37 20.03 27.63
CA GLY A 153 -13.49 19.11 27.42
C GLY A 153 -14.39 19.35 26.20
N PRO A 154 -15.27 18.37 25.90
CA PRO A 154 -16.06 18.37 24.68
C PRO A 154 -17.29 19.28 24.79
N THR A 155 -17.38 20.30 23.94
CA THR A 155 -18.58 21.13 23.79
C THR A 155 -19.34 20.76 22.51
N LYS A 156 -20.56 20.25 22.70
CA LYS A 156 -21.54 20.06 21.62
C LYS A 156 -21.83 21.39 20.91
N SER A 157 -21.83 21.39 19.59
CA SER A 157 -22.59 22.36 18.81
C SER A 157 -23.07 21.73 17.51
N ALA A 158 -24.36 21.42 17.44
CA ALA A 158 -25.04 21.18 16.18
C ALA A 158 -25.65 22.50 15.72
N VAL A 159 -25.24 23.02 14.55
CA VAL A 159 -25.95 24.10 13.87
C VAL A 159 -26.11 23.78 12.39
N THR A 160 -27.35 23.55 12.01
CA THR A 160 -27.86 23.50 10.65
C THR A 160 -27.71 24.83 9.91
N ARG A 161 -27.37 24.75 8.61
CA ARG A 161 -28.10 25.39 7.48
C ARG A 161 -28.76 26.76 7.77
N GLU A 162 -28.25 27.84 7.18
CA GLU A 162 -28.96 28.60 6.12
C GLU A 162 -28.10 29.72 5.49
N SER A 163 -28.65 30.39 4.46
CA SER A 163 -27.90 31.09 3.40
C SER A 163 -28.25 32.58 3.28
N SER A 164 -27.27 33.39 2.82
CA SER A 164 -27.42 34.75 2.23
C SER A 164 -27.92 35.86 3.21
N VAL A 165 -27.47 37.13 3.17
CA VAL A 165 -27.46 38.08 2.03
C VAL A 165 -26.57 39.34 2.27
N ALA A 166 -25.89 39.78 1.21
CA ALA A 166 -25.78 41.17 0.68
C ALA A 166 -25.29 42.41 1.50
N SER A 167 -24.37 43.16 0.85
CA SER A 167 -24.30 44.66 0.77
C SER A 167 -23.67 45.48 1.93
N VAL A 168 -22.95 46.61 1.77
CA VAL A 168 -22.44 47.43 0.61
C VAL A 168 -21.38 48.47 1.09
N SER A 169 -20.64 49.09 0.14
CA SER A 169 -19.93 50.41 0.20
C SER A 169 -18.58 50.51 0.96
N SER A 170 -17.59 51.33 0.52
CA SER A 170 -17.55 52.32 -0.59
C SER A 170 -16.13 52.69 -1.09
N ASN A 171 -16.05 53.19 -2.33
CA ASN A 171 -14.92 53.71 -3.13
C ASN A 171 -13.77 54.52 -2.49
N SER A 172 -12.60 54.51 -3.15
CA SER A 172 -11.88 55.74 -3.57
C SER A 172 -10.95 55.50 -4.80
N GLU A 173 -10.66 56.57 -5.57
CA GLU A 173 -9.87 56.58 -6.84
C GLU A 173 -8.54 57.40 -6.71
N GLN A 174 -7.61 57.55 -7.67
CA GLN A 174 -7.56 57.31 -9.14
C GLN A 174 -6.07 57.19 -9.62
N ASP A 175 -5.85 56.87 -10.92
CA ASP A 175 -4.61 57.04 -11.73
C ASP A 175 -3.38 56.13 -11.41
N GLY A 176 -2.50 55.76 -12.38
CA GLY A 176 -2.51 55.96 -13.84
C GLY A 176 -1.11 55.80 -14.50
N SER A 177 -1.07 55.61 -15.83
CA SER A 177 0.10 55.61 -16.75
C SER A 177 0.83 54.29 -17.06
N GLU A 178 1.45 54.25 -18.25
CA GLU A 178 1.90 53.07 -19.04
C GLU A 178 3.44 53.04 -19.31
N LYS A 179 3.92 51.91 -19.87
CA LYS A 179 5.21 51.66 -20.62
C LYS A 179 6.46 51.42 -19.76
N ASP A 180 7.47 50.65 -20.19
CA ASP A 180 7.92 50.21 -21.54
C ASP A 180 8.15 48.67 -21.68
N GLU A 181 8.50 48.23 -22.90
CA GLU A 181 8.75 46.84 -23.35
C GLU A 181 10.23 46.36 -23.21
N ASP A 182 10.49 45.13 -23.69
CA ASP A 182 11.78 44.46 -23.98
C ASP A 182 12.63 43.85 -22.83
N SER A 183 12.56 42.52 -22.69
CA SER A 183 13.64 41.63 -23.18
C SER A 183 13.16 40.19 -23.31
N ASP A 184 13.42 39.59 -24.47
CA ASP A 184 13.26 38.17 -24.80
C ASP A 184 14.48 37.35 -24.34
N ASP A 185 14.42 36.03 -24.54
CA ASP A 185 15.49 35.00 -24.42
C ASP A 185 15.63 34.24 -23.08
N SER A 186 14.95 33.09 -23.00
CA SER A 186 15.46 31.89 -22.32
C SER A 186 14.88 30.63 -22.97
N ASP A 187 15.77 29.70 -23.30
CA ASP A 187 15.55 28.45 -24.03
C ASP A 187 14.32 27.59 -23.65
N THR A 188 13.89 26.80 -24.64
CA THR A 188 12.85 25.77 -24.55
C THR A 188 13.23 24.66 -23.56
N ASP A 189 12.65 24.69 -22.35
CA ASP A 189 12.40 23.48 -21.59
C ASP A 189 11.21 22.73 -22.20
N ASP A 190 11.33 21.40 -22.33
CA ASP A 190 10.23 20.53 -22.76
C ASP A 190 9.11 20.58 -21.72
N VAL A 191 8.05 21.36 -22.03
CA VAL A 191 6.81 21.37 -21.26
C VAL A 191 6.15 20.00 -21.39
N ILE A 192 6.44 19.12 -20.43
CA ILE A 192 5.44 18.17 -19.98
C ILE A 192 4.29 19.03 -19.47
N GLU A 193 3.18 19.05 -20.22
CA GLU A 193 1.88 19.61 -19.83
C GLU A 193 1.39 18.87 -18.58
N ALA A 194 1.99 19.20 -17.44
CA ALA A 194 1.30 19.17 -16.17
C ALA A 194 0.28 20.31 -16.24
N GLU A 195 -0.95 19.95 -16.59
CA GLU A 195 -2.15 20.76 -16.35
C GLU A 195 -2.23 21.01 -14.83
N ALA A 196 -1.48 22.01 -14.38
CA ALA A 196 -1.35 22.37 -13.00
C ALA A 196 -2.64 23.09 -12.59
N ASN A 197 -3.59 22.32 -12.06
CA ASN A 197 -4.63 22.88 -11.21
C ASN A 197 -3.94 23.51 -10.00
N GLU A 198 -3.71 24.83 -10.05
CA GLU A 198 -3.09 25.63 -8.96
C GLU A 198 -3.92 25.59 -7.65
N ASP A 199 -5.10 24.95 -7.67
CA ASP A 199 -6.00 24.72 -6.54
C ASP A 199 -5.89 23.30 -5.91
N MET A 200 -5.08 22.38 -6.44
CA MET A 200 -4.93 21.01 -5.90
C MET A 200 -3.91 20.96 -4.76
N ASP A 201 -4.25 20.27 -3.68
CA ASP A 201 -3.41 20.19 -2.47
C ASP A 201 -2.13 19.37 -2.72
N GLU A 202 -1.03 19.72 -2.04
CA GLU A 202 0.24 18.98 -2.14
C GLU A 202 0.06 17.54 -1.62
N SER A 203 -0.76 17.37 -0.58
CA SER A 203 -1.11 16.06 -0.02
C SER A 203 -1.94 15.21 -0.99
N GLU A 204 -2.83 15.82 -1.80
CA GLU A 204 -3.60 15.11 -2.82
C GLU A 204 -2.68 14.62 -3.96
N LEU A 205 -1.75 15.46 -4.41
CA LEU A 205 -0.69 15.09 -5.37
C LEU A 205 0.18 13.93 -4.86
N ASP A 206 0.56 13.94 -3.58
CA ASP A 206 1.35 12.88 -2.98
C ASP A 206 0.57 11.57 -2.81
N LEU A 207 -0.72 11.61 -2.43
CA LEU A 207 -1.58 10.42 -2.41
C LEU A 207 -1.76 9.83 -3.82
N ASP A 208 -1.90 10.70 -4.83
CA ASP A 208 -2.06 10.28 -6.22
C ASP A 208 -0.76 9.65 -6.78
N LEU A 209 0.41 10.12 -6.34
CA LEU A 209 1.69 9.51 -6.65
C LEU A 209 1.95 8.23 -5.82
N ALA A 210 1.57 8.21 -4.54
CA ALA A 210 1.65 7.04 -3.67
C ALA A 210 0.90 5.85 -4.27
N TRP A 211 -0.35 6.09 -4.71
CA TRP A 211 -1.17 5.11 -5.40
C TRP A 211 -0.47 4.55 -6.65
N LYS A 212 0.05 5.44 -7.52
CA LYS A 212 0.75 5.04 -8.76
C LYS A 212 1.99 4.16 -8.47
N MET A 213 2.75 4.49 -7.42
CA MET A 213 3.93 3.71 -7.04
C MET A 213 3.54 2.34 -6.46
N LEU A 214 2.55 2.28 -5.57
CA LEU A 214 2.08 1.03 -4.97
C LEU A 214 1.36 0.12 -5.98
N ASP A 215 0.58 0.68 -6.91
CA ASP A 215 -0.06 -0.10 -7.98
C ASP A 215 0.97 -0.68 -8.95
N THR A 216 2.04 0.08 -9.23
CA THR A 216 3.19 -0.44 -10.00
C THR A 216 3.87 -1.58 -9.24
N ALA A 217 4.08 -1.46 -7.92
CA ALA A 217 4.61 -2.56 -7.10
C ALA A 217 3.69 -3.80 -7.15
N ARG A 218 2.37 -3.62 -7.00
CA ARG A 218 1.35 -4.67 -7.10
C ARG A 218 1.42 -5.38 -8.46
N ALA A 219 1.46 -4.62 -9.55
CA ALA A 219 1.53 -5.16 -10.90
C ALA A 219 2.83 -5.94 -11.18
N ILE A 220 3.96 -5.55 -10.55
CA ILE A 220 5.21 -6.32 -10.62
C ILE A 220 5.09 -7.60 -9.77
N ALA A 221 4.55 -7.52 -8.53
CA ALA A 221 4.35 -8.65 -7.63
C ALA A 221 3.45 -9.75 -8.22
N GLU A 222 2.34 -9.37 -8.86
CA GLU A 222 1.45 -10.29 -9.57
C GLU A 222 2.14 -10.98 -10.76
N LYS A 223 3.00 -10.26 -11.48
CA LYS A 223 3.77 -10.78 -12.63
C LYS A 223 4.89 -11.75 -12.25
N GLN A 224 5.23 -11.95 -10.98
CA GLN A 224 6.28 -12.90 -10.60
C GLN A 224 5.85 -14.38 -10.64
N GLN A 225 4.55 -14.68 -10.72
CA GLN A 225 3.98 -16.04 -10.58
C GLN A 225 4.43 -16.83 -9.32
N LEU A 226 4.96 -16.16 -8.29
CA LEU A 226 5.44 -16.80 -7.05
C LEU A 226 4.34 -17.31 -6.11
N GLY A 227 3.07 -17.25 -6.54
CA GLY A 227 1.92 -17.51 -5.67
C GLY A 227 1.64 -16.35 -4.72
N ASP A 228 1.08 -16.67 -3.57
CA ASP A 228 0.74 -15.71 -2.51
C ASP A 228 1.95 -15.49 -1.59
N THR A 229 2.22 -14.24 -1.24
CA THR A 229 3.43 -13.81 -0.51
C THR A 229 3.10 -12.69 0.48
N MET A 230 3.91 -12.54 1.54
CA MET A 230 3.78 -11.43 2.49
C MET A 230 3.93 -10.07 1.79
N GLU A 231 4.85 -9.95 0.83
CA GLU A 231 5.04 -8.77 -0.01
C GLU A 231 3.73 -8.31 -0.70
N LYS A 232 2.87 -9.24 -1.12
CA LYS A 232 1.53 -8.90 -1.66
C LYS A 232 0.56 -8.42 -0.58
N VAL A 233 0.59 -8.99 0.63
CA VAL A 233 -0.21 -8.52 1.78
C VAL A 233 0.18 -7.08 2.09
N ASP A 234 1.47 -6.82 2.20
CA ASP A 234 2.03 -5.51 2.54
C ASP A 234 1.67 -4.43 1.50
N ILE A 235 1.80 -4.74 0.20
CA ILE A 235 1.42 -3.83 -0.89
C ILE A 235 -0.10 -3.58 -0.92
N LEU A 236 -0.93 -4.63 -0.79
CA LEU A 236 -2.38 -4.47 -0.79
C LEU A 236 -2.89 -3.70 0.43
N SER A 237 -2.23 -3.84 1.58
CA SER A 237 -2.55 -3.08 2.79
C SER A 237 -2.22 -1.60 2.59
N ALA A 238 -1.02 -1.29 2.08
CA ALA A 238 -0.63 0.09 1.79
C ALA A 238 -1.50 0.75 0.69
N LEU A 239 -1.94 -0.01 -0.33
CA LEU A 239 -2.91 0.48 -1.31
C LEU A 239 -4.25 0.82 -0.64
N ALA A 240 -4.75 -0.07 0.22
CA ALA A 240 -5.99 0.17 0.94
C ALA A 240 -5.91 1.37 1.92
N GLU A 241 -4.72 1.67 2.45
CA GLU A 241 -4.47 2.91 3.20
C GLU A 241 -4.57 4.14 2.29
N VAL A 242 -3.89 4.15 1.13
CA VAL A 242 -4.00 5.26 0.16
C VAL A 242 -5.44 5.44 -0.35
N ASP A 243 -6.13 4.36 -0.70
CA ASP A 243 -7.54 4.41 -1.14
C ASP A 243 -8.43 5.01 -0.04
N LEU A 244 -8.14 4.72 1.23
CA LEU A 244 -8.90 5.24 2.38
C LEU A 244 -8.67 6.75 2.59
N GLU A 245 -7.42 7.21 2.59
CA GLU A 245 -7.09 8.64 2.70
C GLU A 245 -7.64 9.46 1.51
N ARG A 246 -7.89 8.81 0.36
CA ARG A 246 -8.58 9.38 -0.82
C ARG A 246 -10.11 9.29 -0.76
N GLU A 247 -10.67 8.86 0.37
CA GLU A 247 -12.10 8.59 0.59
C GLU A 247 -12.73 7.50 -0.34
N ASP A 248 -11.93 6.72 -1.07
CA ASP A 248 -12.40 5.55 -1.85
C ASP A 248 -12.54 4.31 -0.95
N ILE A 249 -13.61 4.29 -0.18
CA ILE A 249 -13.88 3.23 0.80
C ILE A 249 -14.14 1.87 0.12
N GLU A 250 -14.66 1.84 -1.11
CA GLU A 250 -14.93 0.60 -1.85
C GLU A 250 -13.62 -0.08 -2.27
N SER A 251 -12.69 0.68 -2.88
CA SER A 251 -11.36 0.17 -3.24
C SER A 251 -10.56 -0.23 -2.00
N SER A 252 -10.58 0.60 -0.95
CA SER A 252 -9.91 0.32 0.32
C SER A 252 -10.38 -1.00 0.94
N LEU A 253 -11.70 -1.16 1.12
CA LEU A 253 -12.29 -2.38 1.66
C LEU A 253 -11.94 -3.61 0.83
N GLY A 254 -12.03 -3.49 -0.51
CA GLY A 254 -11.68 -4.56 -1.44
C GLY A 254 -10.20 -4.96 -1.37
N ASN A 255 -9.29 -4.01 -1.16
CA ASN A 255 -7.86 -4.26 -1.06
C ASN A 255 -7.47 -4.87 0.31
N TYR A 256 -8.02 -4.39 1.42
CA TYR A 256 -7.83 -5.04 2.73
C TYR A 256 -8.41 -6.45 2.78
N GLN A 257 -9.58 -6.72 2.18
CA GLN A 257 -10.16 -8.07 2.14
C GLN A 257 -9.28 -9.06 1.35
N LYS A 258 -8.67 -8.62 0.23
CA LYS A 258 -7.69 -9.43 -0.51
C LYS A 258 -6.44 -9.69 0.34
N ALA A 259 -5.89 -8.65 0.99
CA ALA A 259 -4.74 -8.76 1.87
C ALA A 259 -4.99 -9.77 3.01
N LEU A 260 -6.16 -9.70 3.66
CA LEU A 260 -6.56 -10.61 4.73
C LEU A 260 -6.72 -12.05 4.24
N SER A 261 -7.32 -12.26 3.07
CA SER A 261 -7.49 -13.60 2.47
C SER A 261 -6.13 -14.25 2.17
N ILE A 262 -5.19 -13.49 1.59
CA ILE A 262 -3.81 -13.92 1.32
C ILE A 262 -3.10 -14.24 2.64
N LEU A 263 -3.13 -13.33 3.61
CA LEU A 263 -2.49 -13.50 4.92
C LEU A 263 -2.94 -14.78 5.62
N GLN A 264 -4.25 -15.07 5.62
CA GLN A 264 -4.82 -16.28 6.23
C GLN A 264 -4.35 -17.60 5.59
N GLN A 265 -3.75 -17.59 4.40
CA GLN A 265 -3.10 -18.76 3.80
C GLN A 265 -1.61 -18.89 4.18
N LEU A 266 -1.00 -17.82 4.71
CA LEU A 266 0.45 -17.71 4.93
C LEU A 266 0.88 -17.81 6.40
N VAL A 267 0.01 -17.47 7.35
CA VAL A 267 0.33 -17.40 8.79
C VAL A 267 -0.68 -18.14 9.67
N GLU A 268 -0.28 -18.41 10.91
CA GLU A 268 -1.13 -19.08 11.91
C GLU A 268 -2.40 -18.27 12.25
N PRO A 269 -3.52 -18.90 12.64
CA PRO A 269 -4.81 -18.21 12.84
C PRO A 269 -4.85 -17.16 13.96
N ASP A 270 -3.85 -17.12 14.84
CA ASP A 270 -3.67 -16.15 15.93
C ASP A 270 -2.66 -15.03 15.59
N HIS A 271 -2.12 -14.99 14.37
CA HIS A 271 -1.08 -14.02 13.99
C HIS A 271 -1.56 -12.56 14.10
N ARG A 272 -0.73 -11.70 14.68
CA ARG A 272 -1.05 -10.29 15.01
C ARG A 272 -1.62 -9.48 13.83
N GLN A 273 -1.04 -9.61 12.64
CA GLN A 273 -1.52 -8.91 11.44
C GLN A 273 -2.95 -9.33 11.00
N ILE A 274 -3.42 -10.53 11.38
CA ILE A 274 -4.83 -10.91 11.14
C ILE A 274 -5.74 -10.00 11.99
N ALA A 275 -5.39 -9.72 13.24
CA ALA A 275 -6.16 -8.79 14.06
C ALA A 275 -6.12 -7.37 13.50
N GLU A 276 -4.95 -6.91 13.06
CA GLU A 276 -4.76 -5.59 12.47
C GLU A 276 -5.63 -5.40 11.21
N LEU A 277 -5.57 -6.31 10.24
CA LEU A 277 -6.39 -6.22 9.03
C LEU A 277 -7.90 -6.31 9.33
N ASN A 278 -8.31 -7.11 10.31
CA ASN A 278 -9.71 -7.12 10.75
C ASN A 278 -10.12 -5.78 11.40
N PHE A 279 -9.23 -5.12 12.15
CA PHE A 279 -9.49 -3.79 12.70
C PHE A 279 -9.56 -2.70 11.62
N ARG A 280 -8.65 -2.72 10.65
CA ARG A 280 -8.66 -1.80 9.50
C ARG A 280 -9.95 -1.95 8.69
N ILE A 281 -10.37 -3.17 8.35
CA ILE A 281 -11.66 -3.46 7.69
C ILE A 281 -12.86 -2.98 8.53
N CYS A 282 -12.86 -3.25 9.84
CA CYS A 282 -13.90 -2.77 10.76
C CYS A 282 -14.04 -1.24 10.69
N THR A 283 -12.90 -0.53 10.65
CA THR A 283 -12.87 0.93 10.61
C THR A 283 -13.33 1.48 9.26
N CYS A 284 -12.95 0.87 8.13
CA CYS A 284 -13.50 1.22 6.81
C CYS A 284 -15.04 1.10 6.78
N LEU A 285 -15.59 0.01 7.34
CA LEU A 285 -17.04 -0.22 7.42
C LEU A 285 -17.75 0.70 8.43
N GLU A 286 -17.04 1.20 9.46
CA GLU A 286 -17.54 2.27 10.33
C GLU A 286 -17.65 3.61 9.58
N ILE A 287 -16.63 3.97 8.78
CA ILE A 287 -16.60 5.18 7.94
C ILE A 287 -17.71 5.14 6.87
N ASP A 288 -17.88 3.99 6.20
CA ASP A 288 -18.96 3.72 5.23
C ASP A 288 -20.37 3.62 5.87
N SER A 289 -20.51 3.91 7.17
CA SER A 289 -21.78 3.85 7.90
C SER A 289 -22.47 2.47 7.87
N ASN A 290 -21.68 1.39 7.75
CA ASN A 290 -22.11 -0.01 7.70
C ASN A 290 -21.73 -0.82 8.97
N PRO A 291 -22.13 -0.38 10.19
CA PRO A 291 -21.67 -0.98 11.45
C PRO A 291 -22.10 -2.43 11.65
N LYS A 292 -23.18 -2.88 10.98
CA LYS A 292 -23.63 -4.28 11.03
C LYS A 292 -22.62 -5.24 10.41
N GLU A 293 -21.91 -4.77 9.38
CA GLU A 293 -20.86 -5.54 8.71
C GLU A 293 -19.51 -5.35 9.42
N ALA A 294 -19.28 -4.20 10.07
CA ALA A 294 -18.09 -3.95 10.89
C ALA A 294 -17.96 -4.90 12.10
N ILE A 295 -19.05 -5.09 12.87
CA ILE A 295 -19.08 -5.90 14.11
C ILE A 295 -18.36 -7.26 14.01
N PRO A 296 -18.62 -8.15 13.03
CA PRO A 296 -17.92 -9.44 12.95
C PRO A 296 -16.40 -9.31 12.76
N TYR A 297 -15.91 -8.28 12.04
CA TYR A 297 -14.47 -8.02 11.92
C TYR A 297 -13.88 -7.51 13.23
N GLY A 298 -14.52 -6.57 13.91
CA GLY A 298 -14.09 -6.11 15.25
C GLY A 298 -14.03 -7.25 16.28
N GLN A 299 -15.06 -8.11 16.31
CA GLN A 299 -15.09 -9.31 17.15
C GLN A 299 -13.98 -10.31 16.78
N LYS A 300 -13.68 -10.49 15.49
CA LYS A 300 -12.59 -11.34 15.02
C LYS A 300 -11.23 -10.80 15.43
N ALA A 301 -11.00 -9.49 15.33
CA ALA A 301 -9.78 -8.83 15.81
C ALA A 301 -9.56 -9.06 17.32
N ILE A 302 -10.57 -8.77 18.15
CA ILE A 302 -10.53 -9.06 19.61
C ILE A 302 -10.22 -10.53 19.88
N SER A 303 -10.85 -11.45 19.15
CA SER A 303 -10.65 -12.90 19.33
C SER A 303 -9.22 -13.33 18.98
N VAL A 304 -8.60 -12.73 17.95
CA VAL A 304 -7.22 -13.03 17.54
C VAL A 304 -6.25 -12.50 18.60
N CYS A 305 -6.40 -11.23 19.02
CA CYS A 305 -5.59 -10.63 20.08
C CYS A 305 -5.60 -11.47 21.36
N LYS A 306 -6.80 -11.87 21.84
CA LYS A 306 -6.93 -12.70 23.06
C LYS A 306 -6.28 -14.06 22.94
N SER A 307 -6.38 -14.71 21.77
CA SER A 307 -5.75 -16.02 21.52
C SER A 307 -4.22 -15.89 21.55
N ARG A 308 -3.69 -14.87 20.87
CA ARG A 308 -2.25 -14.58 20.79
C ARG A 308 -1.65 -14.23 22.16
N VAL A 309 -2.31 -13.37 22.92
CA VAL A 309 -1.93 -13.03 24.31
C VAL A 309 -1.88 -14.27 25.20
N GLN A 310 -2.86 -15.17 25.10
CA GLN A 310 -2.87 -16.43 25.87
C GLN A 310 -1.69 -17.34 25.48
N LEU A 311 -1.39 -17.48 24.18
CA LEU A 311 -0.26 -18.26 23.70
C LEU A 311 1.06 -17.70 24.24
N LEU A 312 1.32 -16.41 24.03
CA LEU A 312 2.56 -15.75 24.48
C LEU A 312 2.71 -15.81 26.01
N THR A 313 1.63 -15.60 26.76
CA THR A 313 1.65 -15.72 28.23
C THR A 313 2.03 -17.14 28.67
N ASN A 314 1.47 -18.17 28.02
CA ASN A 314 1.81 -19.56 28.32
C ASN A 314 3.28 -19.88 28.00
N GLU A 315 3.81 -19.39 26.86
CA GLU A 315 5.22 -19.56 26.50
C GLU A 315 6.15 -18.90 27.52
N ILE A 316 5.85 -17.68 27.96
CA ILE A 316 6.60 -16.98 29.00
C ILE A 316 6.58 -17.79 30.31
N MET A 317 5.41 -18.29 30.73
CA MET A 317 5.26 -19.08 31.97
C MET A 317 5.96 -20.44 31.93
N ILE A 318 6.11 -21.05 30.75
CA ILE A 318 6.83 -22.33 30.56
C ILE A 318 8.36 -22.10 30.53
N SER A 319 8.83 -20.96 29.98
CA SER A 319 10.25 -20.64 29.82
C SER A 319 11.13 -20.72 31.10
N PRO A 320 10.71 -20.28 32.32
CA PRO A 320 11.54 -20.43 33.53
C PRO A 320 11.68 -21.88 34.01
N GLY A 321 10.84 -22.82 33.55
CA GLY A 321 10.84 -24.22 33.99
C GLY A 321 12.03 -25.04 33.47
N LEU A 322 12.65 -24.63 32.36
CA LEU A 322 13.76 -25.36 31.73
C LEU A 322 15.12 -25.11 32.38
N ALA A 323 15.24 -24.09 33.23
CA ALA A 323 16.49 -23.77 33.94
C ALA A 323 16.81 -24.66 35.15
N SER A 324 15.94 -25.62 35.51
CA SER A 324 16.09 -26.49 36.70
C SER A 324 16.04 -28.00 36.43
N SER A 325 16.06 -28.46 35.17
CA SER A 325 15.94 -29.89 34.84
C SER A 325 16.95 -30.46 33.83
N SER A 326 17.95 -29.69 33.39
CA SER A 326 19.00 -30.16 32.45
C SER A 326 20.31 -30.59 33.14
N ALA A 327 20.20 -31.43 34.17
CA ALA A 327 21.35 -32.21 34.65
C ALA A 327 21.40 -33.56 33.91
N ALA A 328 22.49 -33.77 33.15
CA ALA A 328 22.86 -34.98 32.42
C ALA A 328 22.01 -35.40 31.19
N SER A 329 22.55 -35.11 29.99
CA SER A 329 23.27 -36.14 29.20
C SER A 329 23.99 -35.50 28.01
N GLU A 330 25.24 -35.90 27.75
CA GLU A 330 26.04 -35.45 26.59
C GLU A 330 25.95 -36.45 25.41
N LEU A 331 26.34 -35.96 24.22
CA LEU A 331 26.74 -36.66 22.99
C LEU A 331 25.65 -37.17 22.03
N GLY A 332 25.77 -36.71 20.77
CA GLY A 332 25.04 -37.25 19.61
C GLY A 332 25.03 -36.30 18.41
N ASP A 333 26.14 -36.19 17.67
CA ASP A 333 26.20 -35.42 16.41
C ASP A 333 25.26 -36.00 15.33
N GLY A 334 24.63 -35.12 14.54
CA GLY A 334 23.83 -35.52 13.37
C GLY A 334 22.98 -34.38 12.79
N GLU A 335 23.49 -33.70 11.77
CA GLU A 335 22.73 -32.70 11.00
C GLU A 335 21.51 -33.32 10.28
N GLN A 336 20.33 -32.70 10.38
CA GLN A 336 19.42 -32.50 9.24
C GLN A 336 18.67 -31.17 9.37
N LEU A 337 18.49 -30.49 8.24
CA LEU A 337 17.76 -29.23 8.16
C LEU A 337 16.26 -29.43 8.42
N SER A 338 15.69 -28.58 9.27
CA SER A 338 14.24 -28.32 9.31
C SER A 338 14.01 -26.84 9.02
N LYS A 339 13.29 -26.53 7.93
CA LYS A 339 12.78 -25.17 7.67
C LYS A 339 11.57 -24.94 8.57
N GLY A 340 11.52 -23.78 9.23
CA GLY A 340 10.43 -23.42 10.15
C GLY A 340 10.91 -23.19 11.57
N SER A 341 11.99 -22.42 11.76
CA SER A 341 12.26 -21.83 13.07
C SER A 341 11.28 -20.66 13.26
N PRO A 342 10.41 -20.65 14.29
CA PRO A 342 9.82 -19.39 14.71
C PRO A 342 10.96 -18.47 15.14
N THR A 343 10.93 -17.21 14.73
CA THR A 343 11.85 -16.20 15.24
C THR A 343 11.73 -16.22 16.77
N VAL A 344 12.81 -16.57 17.48
CA VAL A 344 12.77 -16.71 18.93
C VAL A 344 12.77 -15.30 19.54
N LEU A 345 11.58 -14.71 19.57
CA LEU A 345 11.27 -13.46 20.25
C LEU A 345 11.77 -13.57 21.70
N SER A 346 12.50 -12.57 22.17
CA SER A 346 12.92 -12.51 23.56
C SER A 346 11.68 -12.36 24.45
N VAL A 347 11.81 -12.69 25.74
CA VAL A 347 10.70 -12.53 26.71
C VAL A 347 10.17 -11.09 26.70
N LYS A 348 11.06 -10.09 26.54
CA LYS A 348 10.68 -8.67 26.43
C LYS A 348 9.86 -8.35 25.19
N ASP A 349 10.21 -8.94 24.05
CA ASP A 349 9.50 -8.71 22.80
C ASP A 349 8.09 -9.32 22.88
N LYS A 350 7.95 -10.48 23.55
CA LYS A 350 6.66 -11.11 23.82
C LYS A 350 5.82 -10.34 24.83
N GLU A 351 6.43 -9.78 25.88
CA GLU A 351 5.77 -8.87 26.83
C GLU A 351 5.24 -7.61 26.12
N ALA A 352 6.06 -6.98 25.27
CA ALA A 352 5.63 -5.84 24.46
C ALA A 352 4.54 -6.18 23.44
N GLU A 353 4.60 -7.36 22.80
CA GLU A 353 3.52 -7.83 21.91
C GLU A 353 2.21 -8.04 22.69
N ILE A 354 2.27 -8.60 23.91
CA ILE A 354 1.10 -8.76 24.78
C ILE A 354 0.49 -7.40 25.13
N ASP A 355 1.28 -6.43 25.59
CA ASP A 355 0.78 -5.11 26.00
C ASP A 355 0.07 -4.39 24.83
N ASN A 356 0.65 -4.43 23.63
CA ASN A 356 0.04 -3.86 22.42
C ASN A 356 -1.28 -4.55 22.05
N LEU A 357 -1.33 -5.89 22.11
CA LEU A 357 -2.53 -6.67 21.80
C LEU A 357 -3.65 -6.48 22.83
N VAL A 358 -3.31 -6.26 24.10
CA VAL A 358 -4.26 -5.93 25.16
C VAL A 358 -4.83 -4.53 24.92
N GLY A 359 -4.00 -3.52 24.66
CA GLY A 359 -4.46 -2.17 24.33
C GLY A 359 -5.41 -2.13 23.14
N LEU A 360 -5.03 -2.78 22.03
CA LEU A 360 -5.89 -2.90 20.85
C LEU A 360 -7.22 -3.61 21.15
N ALA A 361 -7.21 -4.67 21.95
CA ALA A 361 -8.43 -5.38 22.34
C ALA A 361 -9.34 -4.52 23.23
N GLU A 362 -8.79 -3.73 24.16
CA GLU A 362 -9.57 -2.81 24.98
C GLU A 362 -10.21 -1.68 24.16
N ASP A 363 -9.50 -1.11 23.19
CA ASP A 363 -10.04 -0.04 22.35
C ASP A 363 -11.11 -0.54 21.38
N LEU A 364 -10.94 -1.76 20.85
CA LEU A 364 -11.99 -2.47 20.14
C LEU A 364 -13.22 -2.75 21.02
N GLU A 365 -13.03 -3.15 22.29
CA GLU A 365 -14.13 -3.40 23.22
C GLU A 365 -14.89 -2.14 23.65
N LYS A 366 -14.25 -0.96 23.61
CA LYS A 366 -14.90 0.34 23.88
C LYS A 366 -15.78 0.81 22.69
N LYS A 367 -15.54 0.28 21.49
CA LYS A 367 -16.29 0.61 20.26
C LYS A 367 -17.49 -0.32 20.01
N ALA A 368 -17.51 -1.51 20.61
CA ALA A 368 -18.54 -2.54 20.44
C ALA A 368 -19.76 -2.38 21.38
#